data_AF-A0A820MFN6-F1
#
_entry.id   AF-A0A820MFN6-F1
#
_cell.length_a   1.000
_cell.length_b   1.000
_cell.length_c   1.000
_cell.angle_alpha   90.00
_cell.angle_beta   90.00
_cell.angle_gamma   90.00
#
_symmetry.space_group_name_H-M   'P 1'
#
loop_
_entity.id
_entity.type
_entity.pdbx_description
1 polymer ?
#
loop_
_entity_poly.entity_id
_entity_poly.type
_entity_poly.pdbx_seq_one_letter_code
_entity_poly.pdbx_strand_id
1 'polypeptide(L)'
;NLSDDKRQQYNYSLVKFYSPVTQNYLPASNLGAITERLDDLIRNYITTHEKLDQTNMDKRTFEKMIHFKSLKSCIDPGESVEILAAQSIGEPSTQMTLN
;
A
#
# COMPACT_ATOMS: atom_id res chain seq x y z
N ASN A 1 -5.03 35.99 23.84
CA ASN A 1 -5.66 35.99 22.50
C ASN A 1 -4.66 36.48 21.47
N LEU A 2 -4.18 35.60 20.60
CA LEU A 2 -3.18 35.94 19.57
C LEU A 2 -3.86 36.72 18.43
N SER A 3 -3.22 37.77 17.90
CA SER A 3 -3.68 38.53 16.73
C SER A 3 -3.76 37.64 15.48
N ASP A 4 -4.76 37.88 14.64
CA ASP A 4 -5.04 37.08 13.44
C ASP A 4 -3.88 37.09 12.42
N ASP A 5 -3.09 38.16 12.36
CA ASP A 5 -1.88 38.24 11.53
C ASP A 5 -0.81 37.23 11.96
N LYS A 6 -0.65 37.04 13.28
CA LYS A 6 0.30 36.04 13.80
C LYS A 6 -0.20 34.63 13.53
N ARG A 7 -1.51 34.38 13.56
CA ARG A 7 -2.10 33.07 13.22
C ARG A 7 -1.86 32.69 11.76
N GLN A 8 -1.97 33.64 10.83
CA GLN A 8 -1.68 33.38 9.41
C GLN A 8 -0.20 33.03 9.18
N GLN A 9 0.72 33.68 9.88
CA GLN A 9 2.16 33.38 9.80
C GLN A 9 2.50 31.94 10.23
N TYR A 10 1.82 31.41 11.26
CA TYR A 10 2.00 30.01 11.69
C TYR A 10 1.30 28.99 10.77
N ASN A 11 0.18 29.38 10.14
CA ASN A 11 -0.55 28.49 9.22
C ASN A 11 0.13 28.33 7.86
N TYR A 12 1.01 29.25 7.45
CA TYR A 12 1.70 29.18 6.16
C TYR A 12 2.72 28.03 6.07
N SER A 13 3.20 27.54 7.21
CA SER A 13 4.21 26.47 7.29
C SER A 13 3.61 25.08 7.55
N LEU A 14 2.29 24.97 7.68
CA LEU A 14 1.63 23.68 7.84
C LEU A 14 1.41 23.06 6.45
N VAL A 15 2.36 22.21 6.03
CA VAL A 15 2.13 21.28 4.91
C VAL A 15 0.86 20.51 5.23
N LYS A 16 -0.15 20.59 4.36
CA LYS A 16 -1.35 19.77 4.48
C LYS A 16 -0.94 18.30 4.37
N PHE A 17 -0.85 17.65 5.52
CA PHE A 17 -0.60 16.22 5.62
C PHE A 17 -1.92 15.49 5.31
N TYR A 18 -1.93 14.70 4.26
CA TYR A 18 -3.03 13.78 3.99
C TYR A 18 -2.63 12.41 4.54
N SER A 19 -3.52 11.82 5.34
CA SER A 19 -3.36 10.44 5.78
C SER A 19 -3.42 9.48 4.59
N PRO A 20 -2.65 8.37 4.63
CA PRO A 20 -2.77 7.30 3.64
C PRO A 20 -4.20 6.79 3.53
N VAL A 21 -4.60 6.36 2.34
CA VAL A 21 -5.96 5.86 2.06
C VAL A 21 -6.32 4.68 2.97
N THR A 22 -5.34 3.80 3.24
CA THR A 22 -5.49 2.62 4.11
C THR A 22 -5.76 2.95 5.57
N GLN A 23 -5.51 4.18 6.01
CA GLN A 23 -5.84 4.62 7.38
C GLN A 23 -7.34 4.87 7.53
N ASN A 24 -7.96 5.45 6.50
CA ASN A 24 -9.38 5.83 6.54
C ASN A 24 -10.29 4.72 6.00
N TYR A 25 -9.77 3.82 5.17
CA TYR A 25 -10.51 2.77 4.52
C TYR A 25 -9.83 1.41 4.71
N LEU A 26 -10.59 0.42 5.16
CA LEU A 26 -10.10 -0.95 5.34
C LEU A 26 -9.75 -1.57 3.97
N PRO A 27 -8.50 -2.02 3.75
CA PRO A 27 -8.06 -2.62 2.48
C PRO A 27 -8.80 -3.91 2.11
N ALA A 28 -9.28 -4.65 3.11
CA ALA A 28 -9.99 -5.93 2.92
C ALA A 28 -11.47 -5.78 2.53
N SER A 29 -12.02 -4.56 2.53
CA SER A 29 -13.42 -4.29 2.22
C SER A 29 -13.61 -3.24 1.12
N ASN A 30 -12.70 -2.26 1.03
CA ASN A 30 -12.82 -1.14 0.10
C ASN A 30 -11.91 -1.36 -1.11
N LEU A 31 -12.50 -1.52 -2.29
CA LEU A 31 -11.74 -1.63 -3.53
C LEU A 31 -10.96 -0.32 -3.79
N GLY A 32 -9.66 -0.43 -4.07
CA GLY A 32 -8.78 0.73 -4.28
C GLY A 32 -8.20 1.34 -3.00
N ALA A 33 -8.58 0.84 -1.83
CA ALA A 33 -7.86 1.15 -0.58
C ALA A 33 -6.54 0.37 -0.52
N ILE A 34 -5.57 0.79 -1.34
CA ILE A 34 -4.25 0.18 -1.47
C ILE A 34 -3.16 1.04 -0.83
N THR A 35 -1.99 0.44 -0.60
CA THR A 35 -0.82 1.16 -0.12
C THR A 35 -0.22 2.03 -1.22
N GLU A 36 0.41 3.15 -0.84
CA GLU A 36 1.07 4.07 -1.78
C GLU A 36 2.12 3.35 -2.64
N ARG A 37 2.88 2.44 -2.02
CA ARG A 37 3.85 1.61 -2.73
C ARG A 37 3.21 0.76 -3.84
N LEU A 38 2.03 0.18 -3.61
CA LEU A 38 1.35 -0.61 -4.62
C LEU A 38 0.81 0.30 -5.73
N ASP A 39 0.28 1.47 -5.39
CA ASP A 39 -0.16 2.48 -6.36
C ASP A 39 0.99 2.89 -7.29
N ASP A 40 2.17 3.19 -6.73
CA ASP A 40 3.38 3.52 -7.48
C ASP A 40 3.80 2.38 -8.42
N LEU A 41 3.76 1.13 -7.95
CA LEU A 41 4.09 -0.02 -8.78
C LEU A 41 3.12 -0.18 -9.96
N ILE A 42 1.82 0.02 -9.74
CA ILE A 42 0.80 -0.02 -10.79
C ILE A 42 1.04 1.08 -11.82
N ARG A 43 1.25 2.32 -11.36
CA ARG A 43 1.50 3.49 -12.23
C ARG A 43 2.77 3.30 -13.06
N ASN A 44 3.86 2.87 -12.42
CA ASN A 44 5.13 2.62 -13.09
C ASN A 44 4.95 1.53 -14.14
N TYR A 45 4.28 0.43 -13.80
CA TYR A 45 4.04 -0.66 -14.74
C TYR A 45 3.22 -0.22 -15.97
N ILE A 46 2.13 0.52 -15.77
CA ILE A 46 1.28 1.06 -16.85
C ILE A 46 2.01 2.10 -17.71
N THR A 47 2.92 2.87 -17.10
CA THR A 47 3.70 3.89 -17.81
C THR A 47 4.81 3.26 -18.63
N THR A 48 5.50 2.24 -18.09
CA THR A 48 6.54 1.51 -18.79
C THR A 48 5.99 0.68 -19.95
N HIS A 49 4.78 0.14 -19.82
CA HIS A 49 4.17 -0.72 -20.84
C HIS A 49 3.00 0.01 -21.51
N GLU A 50 3.27 0.66 -22.65
CA GLU A 50 2.23 1.35 -23.43
C GLU A 50 1.16 0.36 -23.92
N LYS A 51 1.56 -0.87 -24.23
CA LYS A 51 0.70 -2.02 -24.52
C LYS A 51 0.92 -3.08 -23.45
N LEU A 52 -0.16 -3.44 -22.74
CA LEU A 52 -0.20 -4.61 -21.87
C LEU A 52 -0.27 -5.84 -22.79
N ASP A 53 0.83 -6.58 -22.90
CA ASP A 53 1.08 -7.57 -23.95
C ASP A 53 -0.03 -8.63 -24.18
N GLN A 54 -0.06 -9.13 -25.44
CA GLN A 54 -0.84 -10.24 -26.05
C GLN A 54 -2.37 -10.25 -25.93
N THR A 55 -2.95 -9.64 -24.89
CA THR A 55 -4.38 -9.79 -24.56
C THR A 55 -5.24 -8.58 -24.96
N ASN A 56 -4.63 -7.52 -25.54
CA ASN A 56 -5.30 -6.24 -25.82
C ASN A 56 -6.08 -5.71 -24.59
N MET A 57 -5.54 -5.92 -23.39
CA MET A 57 -6.19 -5.51 -22.15
C MET A 57 -6.10 -3.99 -21.98
N ASP A 58 -7.23 -3.36 -21.68
CA ASP A 58 -7.28 -1.94 -21.34
C ASP A 58 -6.58 -1.65 -20.00
N LYS A 59 -5.87 -0.51 -19.93
CA LYS A 59 -5.09 -0.09 -18.75
C LYS A 59 -5.96 0.00 -17.50
N ARG A 60 -7.19 0.52 -17.65
CA ARG A 60 -8.15 0.63 -16.54
C ARG A 60 -8.66 -0.73 -16.07
N THR A 61 -8.75 -1.69 -16.98
CA THR A 61 -9.16 -3.06 -16.64
C THR A 61 -8.06 -3.77 -15.85
N PHE A 62 -6.80 -3.59 -16.27
CA PHE A 62 -5.64 -4.08 -15.53
C PHE A 62 -5.56 -3.47 -14.12
N GLU A 63 -5.68 -2.16 -13.98
CA GLU A 63 -5.66 -1.47 -12.69
C GLU A 63 -6.73 -2.01 -11.73
N LYS A 64 -7.97 -2.13 -12.20
CA LYS A 64 -9.08 -2.73 -11.42
C LYS A 64 -8.79 -4.17 -11.02
N MET A 65 -8.22 -4.96 -11.92
CA MET A 65 -7.84 -6.34 -11.63
C MET A 65 -6.79 -6.41 -10.52
N ILE A 66 -5.78 -5.56 -10.54
CA ILE A 66 -4.76 -5.50 -9.47
C ILE A 66 -5.37 -5.02 -8.16
N HIS A 67 -6.24 -4.01 -8.19
CA HIS A 67 -6.97 -3.59 -6.98
C HIS A 67 -7.80 -4.73 -6.38
N PHE A 68 -8.48 -5.52 -7.22
CA PHE A 68 -9.23 -6.68 -6.78
C PHE A 68 -8.31 -7.78 -6.22
N LYS A 69 -7.17 -8.03 -6.86
CA LYS A 69 -6.16 -8.96 -6.34
C LYS A 69 -5.67 -8.52 -4.97
N SER A 70 -5.38 -7.23 -4.78
CA SER A 70 -4.97 -6.66 -3.49
C SER A 70 -6.03 -6.88 -2.42
N LEU A 71 -7.30 -6.60 -2.73
CA LEU A 71 -8.44 -6.81 -1.84
C LEU A 71 -8.54 -8.27 -1.36
N LYS A 72 -8.29 -9.23 -2.26
CA LYS A 72 -8.34 -10.67 -1.97
C LYS A 72 -7.06 -11.24 -1.35
N SER A 73 -5.99 -10.44 -1.27
CA SER A 73 -4.68 -10.87 -0.74
C SER A 73 -4.43 -10.34 0.67
N CYS A 74 -5.43 -9.73 1.31
CA CYS A 74 -5.33 -9.36 2.72
C CYS A 74 -5.31 -10.60 3.60
N ILE A 75 -4.60 -10.49 4.74
CA ILE A 75 -4.56 -11.50 5.79
C ILE A 75 -5.96 -11.76 6.35
N ASP A 76 -6.26 -13.01 6.71
CA ASP A 76 -7.54 -13.34 7.33
C ASP A 76 -7.51 -12.99 8.84
N PRO A 77 -8.61 -12.43 9.40
CA PRO A 77 -8.70 -12.20 10.83
C PRO A 77 -8.59 -13.51 11.62
N GLY A 78 -7.74 -13.51 12.66
CA GLY A 78 -7.52 -14.69 13.50
C GLY A 78 -6.35 -15.57 13.07
N GLU A 79 -5.67 -15.22 11.97
CA GLU A 79 -4.43 -15.89 11.59
C GLU A 79 -3.32 -15.67 12.64
N SER A 80 -2.56 -16.71 12.96
CA SER A 80 -1.52 -16.70 13.99
C SER A 80 -0.23 -16.04 13.51
N VAL A 81 -0.32 -14.75 13.18
CA VAL A 81 0.79 -13.96 12.60
C VAL A 81 2.04 -13.91 13.49
N GLU A 82 1.88 -14.01 14.81
CA GLU A 82 2.99 -13.97 15.77
C GLU A 82 3.86 -15.24 15.70
N ILE A 83 3.22 -16.41 15.59
CA ILE A 83 3.91 -17.69 15.41
C ILE A 83 4.61 -17.74 14.06
N LEU A 84 3.92 -17.31 12.99
CA LEU A 84 4.49 -17.23 11.65
C LEU A 84 5.72 -16.32 11.62
N ALA A 85 5.67 -15.17 12.29
CA ALA A 85 6.81 -14.27 12.41
C ALA A 85 7.99 -14.93 13.14
N ALA A 86 7.75 -15.61 14.27
CA ALA A 86 8.79 -16.33 15.01
C ALA A 86 9.45 -17.42 14.16
N GLN A 87 8.65 -18.22 13.44
CA GLN A 87 9.14 -19.27 12.54
C GLN A 87 9.94 -18.70 11.36
N SER A 88 9.47 -17.59 10.77
CA SER A 88 10.13 -16.94 9.62
C SER A 88 11.58 -16.52 9.90
N ILE A 89 11.93 -16.30 11.16
CA ILE A 89 13.29 -15.97 11.60
C ILE A 89 14.02 -17.23 12.08
N GLY A 90 13.35 -18.08 12.87
CA GLY A 90 13.97 -19.21 13.54
C GLY A 90 14.35 -20.36 12.59
N GLU A 91 13.48 -20.71 11.64
CA GLU A 91 13.72 -21.84 10.73
C GLU A 91 14.93 -21.57 9.80
N PRO A 92 15.04 -20.43 9.10
CA PRO A 92 16.20 -20.14 8.26
C PRO A 92 17.50 -20.02 9.07
N SER A 93 17.44 -19.60 10.33
CA SER A 93 18.64 -19.44 11.18
C SER A 93 19.39 -20.76 11.37
N THR A 94 18.69 -21.89 11.35
CA THR A 94 19.34 -23.22 11.44
C THR A 94 20.13 -23.57 10.18
N GLN A 95 19.71 -23.06 9.01
CA GLN A 95 20.42 -23.24 7.73
C GLN A 95 21.71 -22.40 7.65
N MET A 96 21.84 -21.37 8.50
CA MET A 96 23.00 -20.47 8.54
C MET A 96 24.09 -20.91 9.54
N THR A 97 23.97 -22.08 10.16
CA THR A 97 24.91 -22.53 11.22
C THR A 97 26.15 -23.27 10.67
N LEU A 98 26.34 -23.30 9.34
CA LEU A 98 27.54 -23.87 8.73
C LEU A 98 28.62 -22.79 8.62
N ASN A 99 29.67 -22.93 9.43
CA ASN A 99 30.92 -22.16 9.33
C ASN A 99 31.91 -22.87 8.40
#